data_AF-A0AAE1TU25-F1
#
_entry.id   AF-A0AAE1TU25-F1
#
_cell.length_a   1.000
_cell.length_b   1.000
_cell.length_c   1.000
_cell.angle_alpha   90.00
_cell.angle_beta   90.00
_cell.angle_gamma   90.00
#
_symmetry.space_group_name_H-M   'P 1'
#
loop_
_entity.id
_entity.type
_entity.pdbx_description
1 polymer ?
#
loop_
_entity_poly.entity_id
_entity_poly.type
_entity_poly.pdbx_seq_one_letter_code
_entity_poly.pdbx_strand_id
1 'polypeptide(L)'
;MKPTPLPAVYCMASIPPPAIRRDTLTRQEHDKQLSGSRHPLYGHQQPPQRLKSHKSFATTNGLDGSNPAQHRLEQWEIWDRSTFHPTVPPPSQSLPNETSFKRNEWVALNRAMGKSWPHTR
;
A
#
# COMPACT_ATOMS: atom_id res chain seq x y z
N MET A 1 2.78 21.58 17.13
CA MET A 1 1.78 20.85 16.31
C MET A 1 1.74 19.40 16.77
N LYS A 2 0.55 18.78 16.85
CA LYS A 2 0.46 17.33 17.12
C LYS A 2 0.92 16.56 15.88
N PRO A 3 1.68 15.46 16.03
CA PRO A 3 2.11 14.67 14.87
C PRO A 3 0.90 14.06 14.17
N THR A 4 0.90 14.07 12.84
CA THR A 4 -0.14 13.44 12.04
C THR A 4 -0.14 11.93 12.27
N PRO A 5 -1.29 11.30 12.55
CA PRO A 5 -1.36 9.85 12.69
C PRO A 5 -1.15 9.19 11.32
N LEU A 6 0.09 8.79 11.02
CA LEU A 6 0.47 8.19 9.74
C LEU A 6 -0.43 7.03 9.31
N PRO A 7 -0.85 6.10 10.19
CA PRO A 7 -1.70 5.01 9.74
C PRO A 7 -3.04 5.47 9.19
N ALA A 8 -3.70 6.44 9.86
CA ALA A 8 -4.94 7.01 9.40
C ALA A 8 -4.80 7.68 8.02
N VAL A 9 -3.66 8.34 7.75
CA VAL A 9 -3.38 8.95 6.44
C VAL A 9 -3.35 7.89 5.35
N TYR A 10 -2.66 6.78 5.57
CA TYR A 10 -2.57 5.69 4.59
C TYR A 10 -3.94 5.04 4.35
N CYS A 11 -4.72 4.79 5.41
CA CYS A 11 -6.04 4.19 5.30
C CYS A 11 -7.03 5.11 4.57
N MET A 12 -7.03 6.40 4.89
CA MET A 12 -7.84 7.40 4.17
C MET A 12 -7.45 7.54 2.70
N ALA A 13 -6.16 7.40 2.38
CA ALA A 13 -5.67 7.43 1.01
C ALA A 13 -5.89 6.11 0.26
N SER A 14 -6.33 5.05 0.95
CA SER A 14 -6.44 3.68 0.40
C SER A 14 -5.13 3.18 -0.24
N ILE A 15 -3.98 3.61 0.31
CA ILE A 15 -2.65 3.26 -0.19
C ILE A 15 -1.81 2.68 0.94
N PRO A 16 -1.27 1.45 0.80
CA PRO A 16 -0.45 0.84 1.84
C PRO A 16 0.85 1.61 2.10
N PRO A 17 1.37 1.56 3.33
CA PRO A 17 2.65 2.17 3.67
C PRO A 17 3.79 1.75 2.71
N PRO A 18 4.75 2.65 2.41
CA PRO A 18 5.85 2.36 1.49
C PRO A 18 6.67 1.11 1.87
N ALA A 19 6.84 0.84 3.16
CA ALA A 19 7.59 -0.34 3.63
C ALA A 19 6.93 -1.64 3.16
N ILE A 20 5.61 -1.76 3.31
CA ILE A 20 4.82 -2.94 2.93
C ILE A 20 4.85 -3.14 1.41
N ARG A 21 4.75 -2.04 0.64
CA ARG A 21 4.85 -2.07 -0.83
C ARG A 21 6.22 -2.55 -1.30
N ARG A 22 7.30 -2.06 -0.70
CA ARG A 22 8.66 -2.45 -1.07
C ARG A 22 8.95 -3.90 -0.72
N ASP A 23 8.52 -4.35 0.46
CA ASP A 23 8.65 -5.74 0.88
C ASP A 23 7.94 -6.69 -0.09
N THR A 24 6.67 -6.41 -0.40
CA THR A 24 5.91 -7.26 -1.35
C THR A 24 6.51 -7.31 -2.74
N LEU A 25 7.03 -6.20 -3.26
CA LEU A 25 7.75 -6.21 -4.54
C LEU A 25 9.02 -7.05 -4.48
N THR A 26 9.75 -6.99 -3.36
CA THR A 26 10.98 -7.76 -3.13
C THR A 26 10.69 -9.25 -3.13
N ARG A 27 9.66 -9.68 -2.40
CA ARG A 27 9.20 -11.08 -2.36
C ARG A 27 8.69 -11.57 -3.71
N GLN A 28 7.93 -10.73 -4.41
CA GLN A 28 7.46 -11.04 -5.76
C GLN A 28 8.62 -11.22 -6.74
N GLU A 29 9.66 -10.40 -6.65
CA GLU A 29 10.85 -10.53 -7.50
C GLU A 29 11.64 -11.81 -7.21
N HIS A 30 11.76 -12.18 -5.92
CA HIS A 30 12.30 -13.47 -5.53
C HIS A 30 11.54 -14.64 -6.16
N ASP A 31 10.20 -14.62 -6.09
CA ASP A 31 9.38 -15.69 -6.68
C ASP A 31 9.52 -15.77 -8.20
N LYS A 32 9.64 -14.63 -8.89
CA LYS A 32 9.94 -14.60 -10.33
C LYS A 32 11.31 -15.18 -10.64
N GLN A 33 12.32 -14.90 -9.82
CA GLN A 33 13.65 -15.46 -9.99
C GLN A 33 13.64 -16.99 -9.90
N LEU A 34 12.84 -17.55 -8.99
CA LEU A 34 12.76 -19.00 -8.79
C LEU A 34 11.88 -19.71 -9.82
N SER A 35 10.76 -19.11 -10.22
CA SER A 35 9.76 -19.75 -11.08
C SER A 35 9.92 -19.44 -12.58
N GLY A 36 10.44 -18.26 -12.91
CA GLY A 36 10.44 -17.74 -14.27
C GLY A 36 11.74 -18.05 -15.02
N SER A 37 11.71 -18.97 -15.97
CA SER A 37 12.87 -19.29 -16.83
C SER A 37 13.38 -18.11 -17.67
N ARG A 38 12.52 -17.11 -17.91
CA ARG A 38 12.88 -15.86 -18.61
C ARG A 38 13.47 -14.79 -17.69
N HIS A 39 13.48 -15.03 -16.39
CA HIS A 39 14.05 -14.08 -15.44
C HIS A 39 15.58 -14.04 -15.61
N PRO A 40 16.22 -12.86 -15.68
CA PRO A 40 17.67 -12.76 -15.92
C PRO A 40 18.53 -13.50 -14.90
N LEU A 41 18.01 -13.65 -13.68
CA LEU A 41 18.67 -14.36 -12.58
C LEU A 41 18.11 -15.76 -12.31
N TYR A 42 17.36 -16.34 -13.26
CA TYR A 42 16.86 -17.70 -13.12
C TYR A 42 18.03 -18.69 -12.96
N GLY A 43 17.98 -19.55 -11.93
CA GLY A 43 19.05 -20.48 -11.59
C GLY A 43 20.34 -19.83 -11.06
N HIS A 44 20.37 -18.50 -10.86
CA HIS A 44 21.55 -17.82 -10.34
C HIS A 44 21.72 -18.09 -8.83
N GLN A 45 22.88 -18.63 -8.46
CA GLN A 45 23.28 -18.79 -7.07
C GLN A 45 23.88 -17.49 -6.54
N GLN A 46 23.28 -16.96 -5.46
CA GLN A 46 23.78 -15.74 -4.83
C GLN A 46 25.14 -16.00 -4.18
N PRO A 47 26.11 -15.10 -4.36
CA PRO A 47 27.33 -15.15 -3.58
C PRO A 47 27.03 -14.86 -2.10
N PRO A 48 27.88 -15.34 -1.17
CA PRO A 48 27.75 -15.00 0.24
C PRO A 48 27.78 -13.47 0.42
N GLN A 49 26.87 -12.96 1.26
CA GLN A 49 26.78 -11.53 1.52
C GLN A 49 28.09 -11.01 2.13
N ARG A 50 28.65 -9.97 1.51
CA ARG A 50 29.79 -9.23 2.07
C ARG A 50 29.42 -8.41 3.31
N LEU A 51 28.23 -7.81 3.31
CA LEU A 51 27.75 -6.92 4.37
C LEU A 51 26.36 -7.35 4.81
N LYS A 52 26.16 -7.53 6.13
CA LYS A 52 24.88 -7.93 6.73
C LYS A 52 23.75 -6.91 6.49
N SER A 53 24.09 -5.66 6.19
CA SER A 53 23.12 -4.58 5.93
C SER A 53 22.55 -4.62 4.51
N HIS A 54 23.26 -5.23 3.55
CA HIS A 54 22.83 -5.29 2.16
C HIS A 54 21.75 -6.35 2.00
N LYS A 55 20.48 -5.93 1.95
CA LYS A 55 19.36 -6.85 1.69
C LYS A 55 19.13 -6.93 0.18
N SER A 56 19.29 -8.11 -0.39
CA SER A 56 18.85 -8.40 -1.77
C SER A 56 17.53 -9.17 -1.71
N PHE A 57 16.74 -9.07 -2.78
CA PHE A 57 15.50 -9.86 -2.88
C PHE A 57 15.78 -11.36 -2.84
N ALA A 58 16.93 -11.80 -3.34
CA ALA A 58 17.35 -13.19 -3.31
C ALA A 58 17.63 -13.74 -1.89
N THR A 59 17.73 -12.87 -0.88
CA THR A 59 17.82 -13.25 0.55
C THR A 59 16.50 -13.11 1.30
N THR A 60 15.44 -12.73 0.60
CA THR A 60 14.10 -12.55 1.17
C THR A 60 13.26 -13.78 0.82
N ASN A 61 12.43 -14.25 1.77
CA ASN A 61 11.49 -15.32 1.49
C ASN A 61 10.43 -14.86 0.48
N GLY A 62 9.88 -15.80 -0.28
CA GLY A 62 8.80 -15.54 -1.23
C GLY A 62 7.49 -15.10 -0.60
N LEU A 63 6.44 -15.08 -1.42
CA LEU A 63 5.05 -14.86 -0.98
C LEU A 63 4.34 -16.15 -0.55
N ASP A 64 5.03 -17.30 -0.55
CA ASP A 64 4.49 -18.63 -0.16
C ASP A 64 3.17 -18.98 -0.88
N GLY A 65 3.05 -18.58 -2.15
CA GLY A 65 1.85 -18.80 -2.97
C GLY A 65 0.72 -17.78 -2.76
N SER A 66 0.89 -16.81 -1.86
CA SER A 66 -0.04 -15.69 -1.70
C SER A 66 0.06 -14.71 -2.86
N ASN A 67 -1.07 -14.14 -3.26
CA ASN A 67 -1.10 -13.06 -4.23
C ASN A 67 -0.44 -11.80 -3.62
N PRO A 68 0.44 -11.08 -4.35
CA PRO A 68 1.02 -9.82 -3.88
C PRO A 68 0.01 -8.82 -3.31
N ALA A 69 -1.19 -8.74 -3.88
CA ALA A 69 -2.23 -7.82 -3.40
C ALA A 69 -2.77 -8.23 -2.02
N GLN A 70 -2.97 -9.53 -1.80
CA GLN A 70 -3.44 -10.10 -0.55
C GLN A 70 -2.38 -9.96 0.54
N HIS A 71 -1.13 -10.35 0.26
CA HIS A 71 -0.03 -10.18 1.20
C HIS A 71 0.15 -8.71 1.61
N ARG A 72 0.00 -7.76 0.67
CA ARG A 72 0.03 -6.32 1.02
C ARG A 72 -1.06 -5.93 2.01
N LEU A 73 -2.27 -6.45 1.82
CA LEU A 73 -3.42 -6.12 2.66
C LEU A 73 -3.26 -6.73 4.06
N GLU A 74 -2.90 -8.02 4.16
CA GLU A 74 -2.62 -8.70 5.43
C GLU A 74 -1.51 -8.00 6.23
N GLN A 75 -0.39 -7.66 5.59
CA GLN A 75 0.68 -6.94 6.26
C GLN A 75 0.25 -5.53 6.68
N TRP A 76 -0.63 -4.89 5.91
CA TRP A 76 -1.16 -3.57 6.27
C TRP A 76 -2.08 -3.65 7.47
N GLU A 77 -2.98 -4.63 7.55
CA GLU A 77 -3.81 -4.87 8.73
C GLU A 77 -2.96 -5.12 9.99
N ILE A 78 -1.88 -5.91 9.89
CA ILE A 78 -0.96 -6.15 11.01
C ILE A 78 -0.21 -4.87 11.41
N TRP A 79 0.16 -4.04 10.44
CA TRP A 79 0.88 -2.80 10.66
C TRP A 79 0.00 -1.69 11.24
N ASP A 80 -1.27 -1.64 10.86
CA ASP A 80 -2.24 -0.65 11.31
C ASP A 80 -2.68 -0.92 12.76
N ARG A 81 -1.81 -0.57 13.72
CA ARG A 81 -2.08 -0.64 15.16
C ARG A 81 -2.94 0.52 15.68
N SER A 82 -3.63 1.24 14.78
CA SER A 82 -4.38 2.43 15.17
C SER A 82 -5.49 2.08 16.14
N THR A 83 -5.67 2.95 17.14
CA THR A 83 -6.93 2.98 17.89
C THR A 83 -8.07 3.17 16.90
N PHE A 84 -9.06 2.28 16.96
CA PHE A 84 -10.23 2.35 16.10
C PHE A 84 -10.84 3.75 16.16
N HIS A 85 -10.83 4.46 15.04
CA HIS A 85 -11.50 5.74 14.88
C HIS A 85 -12.64 5.55 13.89
N PRO A 86 -13.90 5.91 14.23
CA PRO A 86 -15.06 5.63 13.38
C PRO A 86 -15.02 6.35 12.03
N THR A 87 -14.17 7.37 11.89
CA THR A 87 -13.99 8.16 10.66
C THR A 87 -12.87 7.65 9.76
N VAL A 88 -12.04 6.72 10.24
CA VAL A 88 -10.93 6.15 9.46
C VAL A 88 -11.39 4.81 8.90
N PRO A 89 -11.41 4.63 7.57
CA PRO A 89 -11.78 3.35 6.98
C PRO A 89 -10.72 2.29 7.31
N PRO A 90 -11.09 1.00 7.28
CA PRO A 90 -10.12 -0.07 7.41
C PRO A 90 -9.11 -0.06 6.23
N PRO A 91 -7.93 -0.67 6.40
CA PRO A 91 -6.97 -0.88 5.32
C PRO A 91 -7.62 -1.47 4.07
N SER A 92 -7.58 -0.73 2.96
CA SER A 92 -8.08 -1.19 1.67
C SER A 92 -7.26 -0.59 0.53
N GLN A 93 -7.01 -1.40 -0.51
CA GLN A 93 -6.33 -0.97 -1.74
C GLN A 93 -7.30 -0.56 -2.86
N SER A 94 -8.60 -0.65 -2.64
CA SER A 94 -9.59 -0.09 -3.54
C SER A 94 -9.86 1.35 -3.14
N LEU A 95 -9.77 2.28 -4.08
CA LEU A 95 -10.39 3.59 -3.88
C LEU A 95 -11.88 3.34 -3.61
N PRO A 96 -12.50 4.05 -2.64
CA PRO A 96 -13.94 4.01 -2.53
C PRO A 96 -14.51 4.32 -3.91
N ASN A 97 -15.41 3.46 -4.40
CA ASN A 97 -16.07 3.67 -5.68
C ASN A 97 -16.50 5.12 -5.73
N GLU A 98 -16.03 5.84 -6.77
CA GLU A 98 -16.46 7.21 -7.00
C GLU A 98 -17.98 7.18 -6.86
N THR A 99 -18.44 8.00 -5.92
CA THR A 99 -19.83 8.09 -5.49
C THR A 99 -20.79 7.74 -6.64
N SER A 100 -21.81 6.92 -6.40
CA SER A 100 -22.81 6.55 -7.43
C SER A 100 -23.60 7.74 -8.00
N PHE A 101 -23.27 8.96 -7.55
CA PHE A 101 -23.80 10.21 -8.04
C PHE A 101 -23.63 10.33 -9.55
N LYS A 102 -24.74 10.62 -10.22
CA LYS A 102 -24.71 11.04 -11.62
C LYS A 102 -23.93 12.35 -11.71
N ARG A 103 -23.32 12.62 -12.87
CA ARG A 103 -22.52 13.83 -13.12
C ARG A 103 -23.18 15.12 -12.61
N ASN A 104 -24.50 15.25 -12.78
CA ASN A 104 -25.26 16.43 -12.35
C ASN A 104 -25.28 16.61 -10.82
N GLU A 105 -25.41 15.50 -10.08
CA GLU A 105 -25.40 15.48 -8.61
C GLU A 105 -24.01 15.82 -8.09
N TRP A 106 -22.95 15.27 -8.70
CA TRP A 106 -21.57 15.60 -8.37
C TRP A 106 -21.24 17.08 -8.62
N VAL A 107 -21.67 17.64 -9.75
CA VAL A 107 -21.48 19.07 -10.07
C VAL A 107 -22.26 19.95 -9.09
N ALA A 108 -23.49 19.57 -8.73
CA ALA A 108 -24.29 20.32 -7.77
C ALA A 108 -23.64 20.34 -6.38
N LEU A 109 -23.18 19.17 -5.89
CA LEU A 109 -22.48 19.05 -4.61
C LEU A 109 -21.19 19.88 -4.58
N ASN A 110 -20.35 19.79 -5.60
CA ASN A 110 -19.12 20.59 -5.65
C ASN A 110 -19.37 22.10 -5.78
N ARG A 111 -20.44 22.52 -6.48
CA ARG A 111 -20.87 23.93 -6.51
C ARG A 111 -21.38 24.41 -5.15
N ALA A 112 -22.05 23.54 -4.39
CA ALA A 112 -22.51 23.84 -3.03
C ALA A 112 -21.34 23.92 -2.05
N MET A 113 -20.40 22.97 -2.12
CA MET A 113 -19.19 22.93 -1.29
C MET A 113 -18.20 24.05 -1.60
N GLY A 114 -18.13 24.52 -2.85
CA GLY A 114 -17.34 25.70 -3.22
C GLY A 114 -17.84 27.02 -2.62
N LYS A 115 -19.07 27.06 -2.10
CA LYS A 115 -19.67 28.24 -1.45
C LYS A 115 -19.56 28.24 0.07
N SER A 116 -19.19 27.11 0.70
CA SER A 116 -19.19 26.95 2.16
C SER A 116 -17.84 27.21 2.84
N TRP A 117 -16.84 27.75 2.14
CA TRP A 117 -15.62 28.24 2.76
C TRP A 117 -15.78 29.74 3.09
N PRO A 118 -16.10 30.13 4.33
CA PRO A 118 -15.81 31.50 4.74
C PRO A 118 -14.28 31.63 4.77
N HIS A 119 -13.74 32.43 3.86
CA HIS A 119 -12.45 33.07 4.09
C HIS A 119 -12.61 33.99 5.30
N THR A 120 -12.39 33.49 6.51
CA THR A 120 -12.09 34.36 7.65
C THR A 120 -10.65 34.83 7.51
N ARG A 121 -10.54 36.10 7.14
CA ARG A 121 -9.33 36.92 7.16
C ARG A 121 -8.92 37.22 8.59
#